data_AF-A0AAP4A5H6-F1
#
_entry.id   AF-A0AAP4A5H6-F1
#
_cell.length_a   1.000
_cell.length_b   1.000
_cell.length_c   1.000
_cell.angle_alpha   90.00
_cell.angle_beta   90.00
_cell.angle_gamma   90.00
#
_symmetry.space_group_name_H-M   'P 1'
#
loop_
_entity.id
_entity.type
_entity.pdbx_description
1 polymer ?
#
loop_
_entity_poly.entity_id
_entity_poly.type
_entity_poly.pdbx_seq_one_letter_code
_entity_poly.pdbx_strand_id
1 'polypeptide(L)'
;MVNKYARTLEEAGYAFAKDEKEHRAFVNHDKVAFCALLDFLNRGIEHQSAINAVVEQWAYSGVGDQVNGVLEEVRQAQERADQQLTEIAGLFRGWSCTASTNDFLGYSKLTMN
;
A
#
# COMPACT_ATOMS: atom_id res chain seq x y z
N MET A 1 20.60 -20.53 -10.65
CA MET A 1 19.26 -20.72 -11.28
C MET A 1 18.59 -19.40 -11.68
N VAL A 2 18.51 -18.40 -10.79
CA VAL A 2 17.86 -17.09 -11.07
C VAL A 2 18.38 -16.39 -12.34
N ASN A 3 19.68 -16.50 -12.64
CA ASN A 3 20.30 -15.84 -13.78
C ASN A 3 19.79 -16.34 -15.16
N LYS A 4 19.32 -17.60 -15.26
CA LYS A 4 18.77 -18.13 -16.52
C LYS A 4 17.40 -17.51 -16.81
N TYR A 5 16.49 -17.54 -15.83
CA TYR A 5 15.15 -16.96 -15.98
C TYR A 5 15.19 -15.44 -16.15
N ALA A 6 16.09 -14.75 -15.44
CA ALA A 6 16.28 -13.31 -15.62
C ALA A 6 16.66 -12.96 -17.06
N ARG A 7 17.59 -13.71 -17.66
CA ARG A 7 18.00 -13.50 -19.05
C ARG A 7 16.87 -13.78 -20.02
N THR A 8 16.13 -14.88 -19.84
CA THR A 8 15.00 -15.22 -20.74
C THR A 8 13.87 -14.19 -20.63
N LEU A 9 13.64 -13.62 -19.45
CA LEU A 9 12.69 -12.52 -19.28
C LEU A 9 13.17 -11.25 -20.00
N GLU A 10 14.45 -10.87 -19.90
CA GLU A 10 15.03 -9.73 -20.64
C GLU A 10 14.91 -9.92 -22.15
N GLU A 11 15.27 -11.11 -22.65
CA GLU A 11 15.18 -11.46 -24.08
C GLU A 11 13.73 -11.38 -24.59
N ALA A 12 12.75 -11.68 -23.73
CA ALA A 12 11.34 -11.56 -24.04
C ALA A 12 10.78 -10.12 -23.89
N GLY A 13 11.59 -9.16 -23.42
CA GLY A 13 11.23 -7.75 -23.32
C GLY A 13 10.90 -7.24 -21.91
N TYR A 14 11.12 -8.04 -20.86
CA TYR A 14 11.00 -7.58 -19.48
C TYR A 14 12.19 -6.69 -19.10
N ALA A 15 11.92 -5.45 -18.68
CA ALA A 15 12.94 -4.50 -18.28
C ALA A 15 13.24 -4.61 -16.78
N PHE A 16 14.42 -5.13 -16.42
CA PHE A 16 14.92 -5.05 -15.05
C PHE A 16 15.44 -3.65 -14.75
N ALA A 17 15.28 -3.22 -13.49
CA ALA A 17 15.97 -2.03 -13.01
C ALA A 17 17.49 -2.26 -13.08
N LYS A 18 18.24 -1.18 -13.36
CA LYS A 18 19.70 -1.21 -13.42
C LYS A 18 20.29 -0.26 -12.39
N ASP A 19 21.43 -0.63 -11.83
CA ASP A 19 22.22 0.26 -10.96
C ASP A 19 23.06 1.27 -11.79
N GLU A 20 23.78 2.14 -11.10
CA GLU A 20 24.68 3.15 -11.71
C GLU A 20 25.80 2.54 -12.58
N LYS A 21 26.03 1.23 -12.47
CA LYS A 21 27.04 0.47 -13.21
C LYS A 21 26.42 -0.40 -14.30
N GLU A 22 25.15 -0.17 -14.65
CA GLU A 22 24.37 -0.93 -15.63
C GLU A 22 24.16 -2.42 -15.27
N HIS A 23 24.39 -2.81 -14.02
CA HIS A 23 24.08 -4.16 -13.56
C HIS A 23 22.60 -4.26 -13.15
N ARG A 24 22.01 -5.45 -13.33
CA ARG A 24 20.63 -5.71 -12.86
C ARG A 24 20.54 -5.48 -11.35
N ALA A 25 19.68 -4.56 -10.97
CA ALA A 25 19.30 -4.32 -9.59
C ALA A 25 17.92 -4.94 -9.36
N PHE A 26 17.87 -6.12 -8.73
CA PHE A 26 16.61 -6.80 -8.48
C PHE A 26 15.77 -6.04 -7.44
N VAL A 27 14.66 -5.45 -7.88
CA VAL A 27 13.72 -4.73 -7.02
C VAL A 27 12.56 -5.64 -6.60
N ASN A 28 11.71 -5.16 -5.69
CA ASN A 28 10.57 -5.96 -5.21
C ASN A 28 9.61 -6.34 -6.34
N HIS A 29 9.47 -5.49 -7.37
CA HIS A 29 8.68 -5.80 -8.55
C HIS A 29 9.19 -7.07 -9.27
N ASP A 30 10.52 -7.24 -9.38
CA ASP A 30 11.12 -8.41 -10.02
C ASP A 30 10.85 -9.70 -9.24
N LYS A 31 10.80 -9.61 -7.90
CA LYS A 31 10.42 -10.76 -7.06
C LYS A 31 9.00 -11.22 -7.38
N VAL A 32 8.07 -10.28 -7.58
CA VAL A 32 6.68 -10.60 -7.95
C VAL A 32 6.64 -11.26 -9.33
N ALA A 33 7.38 -10.73 -10.30
CA ALA A 33 7.48 -11.32 -11.65
C ALA A 33 8.07 -12.75 -11.61
N PHE A 34 9.11 -13.00 -10.81
CA PHE A 34 9.67 -14.34 -10.63
C PHE A 34 8.71 -15.30 -9.93
N CYS A 35 8.00 -14.85 -8.89
CA CYS A 35 6.98 -15.68 -8.23
C CYS A 35 5.87 -16.08 -9.21
N ALA A 36 5.38 -15.14 -10.04
CA ALA A 36 4.38 -15.43 -11.06
C ALA A 36 4.89 -16.44 -12.10
N LEU A 37 6.14 -16.30 -12.55
CA LEU A 37 6.75 -17.25 -13.47
C LEU A 37 6.80 -18.67 -12.88
N LEU A 38 7.24 -18.80 -11.62
CA LEU A 38 7.29 -20.09 -10.93
C LEU A 38 5.89 -20.69 -10.78
N ASP A 39 4.89 -19.88 -10.48
CA ASP A 39 3.50 -20.31 -10.38
C ASP A 39 2.97 -20.88 -11.70
N PHE A 40 3.25 -20.22 -12.83
CA PHE A 40 2.87 -20.72 -14.14
C PHE A 40 3.58 -22.04 -14.49
N LEU A 41 4.88 -22.15 -14.23
CA LEU A 41 5.62 -23.38 -14.48
C LEU A 41 5.12 -24.53 -13.59
N ASN A 42 4.80 -24.26 -12.33
CA ASN A 42 4.24 -25.25 -11.40
C ASN A 42 2.85 -25.73 -11.83
N ARG A 43 2.08 -24.90 -12.52
CA ARG A 43 0.79 -25.28 -13.11
C ARG A 43 0.94 -26.08 -14.41
N GLY A 44 2.16 -26.36 -14.85
CA GLY A 44 2.45 -27.09 -16.08
C GLY A 44 2.29 -26.27 -17.35
N ILE A 45 2.28 -24.92 -17.24
CA ILE A 45 2.28 -24.05 -18.41
C ILE A 45 3.62 -24.20 -19.13
N GLU A 46 3.56 -24.27 -20.46
CA GLU A 46 4.73 -24.34 -21.32
C GLU A 46 5.67 -23.14 -21.07
N HIS A 47 6.98 -23.41 -21.09
CA HIS A 47 7.98 -22.47 -20.59
C HIS A 47 7.94 -21.11 -21.29
N GLN A 48 7.86 -21.09 -22.62
CA GLN A 48 7.81 -19.85 -23.40
C GLN A 48 6.50 -19.09 -23.18
N SER A 49 5.38 -19.81 -23.10
CA SER A 49 4.06 -19.25 -22.82
C SER A 49 4.01 -18.59 -21.44
N ALA A 50 4.63 -19.22 -20.42
CA ALA A 50 4.75 -18.64 -19.09
C ALA A 50 5.62 -17.37 -19.07
N ILE A 51 6.73 -17.36 -19.81
CA ILE A 51 7.59 -16.17 -19.97
C ILE A 51 6.78 -15.03 -20.59
N ASN A 52 6.10 -15.28 -21.72
CA ASN A 52 5.33 -14.26 -22.44
C ASN A 52 4.22 -13.67 -21.56
N ALA A 53 3.50 -14.52 -20.82
CA ALA A 53 2.45 -14.07 -19.90
C ALA A 53 2.99 -13.15 -18.79
N VAL A 54 4.18 -13.47 -18.24
CA VAL A 54 4.81 -12.62 -17.22
C VAL A 54 5.26 -11.29 -17.84
N VAL A 55 5.84 -11.29 -19.04
CA VAL A 55 6.22 -10.04 -19.71
C VAL A 55 4.99 -9.19 -20.01
N GLU A 56 3.93 -9.75 -20.59
CA GLU A 56 2.72 -8.99 -20.92
C GLU A 56 2.08 -8.35 -19.68
N GLN A 57 2.05 -9.08 -18.57
CA GLN A 57 1.39 -8.63 -17.35
C GLN A 57 2.25 -7.66 -16.51
N TRP A 58 3.58 -7.78 -16.57
CA TRP A 58 4.49 -7.08 -15.66
C TRP A 58 5.57 -6.24 -16.36
N ALA A 59 5.64 -6.19 -17.69
CA ALA A 59 6.57 -5.30 -18.39
C ALA A 59 6.22 -3.80 -18.19
N TYR A 60 4.99 -3.49 -17.81
CA TYR A 60 4.56 -2.13 -17.49
C TYR A 60 4.72 -1.85 -15.99
N SER A 61 5.91 -1.42 -15.61
CA SER A 61 6.30 -1.04 -14.24
C SER A 61 5.67 0.28 -13.73
N GLY A 62 4.48 0.66 -14.18
CA GLY A 62 3.78 1.88 -13.71
C GLY A 62 2.99 1.70 -12.41
N VAL A 63 2.74 0.46 -11.98
CA VAL A 63 1.90 0.17 -10.81
C VAL A 63 2.63 0.47 -9.49
N GLY A 64 3.97 0.34 -9.46
CA GLY A 64 4.76 0.62 -8.26
C GLY A 64 4.67 2.09 -7.83
N ASP A 65 4.73 3.01 -8.78
CA ASP A 65 4.58 4.45 -8.52
C ASP A 65 3.15 4.80 -8.12
N GLN A 66 2.14 4.15 -8.73
CA GLN A 66 0.74 4.32 -8.35
C GLN A 66 0.45 3.83 -6.92
N VAL A 67 0.97 2.66 -6.53
CA VAL A 67 0.79 2.13 -5.17
C VAL A 67 1.51 2.99 -4.14
N ASN A 68 2.70 3.50 -4.46
CA ASN A 68 3.43 4.40 -3.58
C ASN A 68 2.71 5.74 -3.40
N GLY A 69 2.10 6.28 -4.47
CA GLY A 69 1.25 7.46 -4.41
C GLY A 69 0.02 7.26 -3.52
N VAL A 70 -0.70 6.16 -3.70
CA VAL A 70 -1.88 5.82 -2.87
C VAL A 70 -1.49 5.60 -1.41
N LEU A 71 -0.34 4.97 -1.12
CA LEU A 71 0.12 4.77 0.26
C LEU A 71 0.37 6.10 0.98
N GLU A 72 0.96 7.07 0.30
CA GLU A 72 1.24 8.39 0.86
C GLU A 72 -0.05 9.20 1.06
N GLU A 73 -1.01 9.10 0.13
CA GLU A 73 -2.33 9.70 0.28
C GLU A 73 -3.10 9.13 1.49
N VAL A 74 -3.05 7.80 1.68
CA VAL A 74 -3.67 7.13 2.84
C VAL A 74 -3.01 7.57 4.14
N ARG A 75 -1.67 7.67 4.16
CA ARG A 75 -0.92 8.14 5.33
C ARG A 75 -1.33 9.56 5.73
N GLN A 76 -1.43 10.47 4.75
CA GLN A 76 -1.88 11.85 5.00
C GLN A 76 -3.35 11.92 5.42
N ALA A 77 -4.22 11.09 4.85
CA ALA A 77 -5.62 11.03 5.24
C ALA A 77 -5.78 10.58 6.70
N GLN A 78 -4.94 9.64 7.14
CA GLN A 78 -4.94 9.15 8.51
C GLN A 78 -4.42 10.21 9.51
N GLU A 79 -3.34 10.92 9.17
CA GLU A 79 -2.85 12.03 10.00
C GLU A 79 -3.89 13.15 10.17
N ARG A 80 -4.63 13.49 9.09
CA ARG A 80 -5.73 14.47 9.16
C ARG A 80 -6.88 13.98 10.05
N ALA A 81 -7.22 12.70 9.97
CA ALA A 81 -8.27 12.12 10.81
C ALA A 81 -7.86 12.13 12.29
N ASP A 82 -6.62 11.78 12.62
CA ASP A 82 -6.10 11.80 13.99
C ASP A 82 -6.04 13.22 14.57
N GLN A 83 -5.72 14.22 13.73
CA GLN A 83 -5.74 15.62 14.13
C GLN A 83 -7.16 16.10 14.46
N GLN A 84 -8.16 15.75 13.63
CA GLN A 84 -9.57 16.07 13.90
C GLN A 84 -10.10 15.39 15.16
N LEU A 85 -9.72 14.12 15.39
CA LEU A 85 -10.09 13.41 16.63
C LEU A 85 -9.47 14.05 17.86
N THR A 86 -8.23 14.56 17.74
CA THR A 86 -7.55 15.27 18.83
C THR A 86 -8.25 16.59 19.14
N GLU A 87 -8.68 17.35 18.14
CA GLU A 87 -9.45 18.58 18.32
C GLU A 87 -10.82 18.31 18.97
N ILE A 88 -11.55 17.30 18.52
CA ILE A 88 -12.82 16.87 19.12
C ILE A 88 -12.61 16.44 20.58
N ALA A 89 -11.59 15.62 20.86
CA ALA A 89 -11.26 15.22 22.23
C ALA A 89 -10.88 16.42 23.11
N GLY A 90 -10.24 17.44 22.55
CA GLY A 90 -9.95 18.72 23.23
C GLY A 90 -11.22 19.48 23.60
N LEU A 91 -12.20 19.55 22.69
CA LEU A 91 -13.50 20.16 22.95
C LEU A 91 -14.25 19.45 24.09
N PHE A 92 -14.21 18.11 24.13
CA PHE A 92 -14.85 17.34 25.21
C PHE A 92 -14.12 17.44 26.55
N ARG A 93 -12.79 17.63 26.59
CA ARG A 93 -12.07 17.86 27.87
C ARG A 93 -12.44 19.20 28.53
N GLY A 94 -12.95 20.16 27.77
CA GLY A 94 -13.52 21.41 28.31
C GLY A 94 -14.92 21.24 28.91
N TRP A 95 -15.60 20.12 28.65
CA TRP A 95 -16.91 19.80 29.22
C TRP A 95 -16.73 18.97 30.50
N SER A 96 -16.37 19.64 31.60
CA SER A 96 -16.52 19.00 32.91
C SER A 96 -18.00 19.01 33.29
N CYS A 97 -18.66 17.85 33.21
CA CYS A 97 -19.99 17.67 33.79
C CYS A 97 -19.86 17.75 35.32
N THR A 98 -20.16 18.89 35.93
CA THR A 98 -20.44 18.94 37.36
C THR A 98 -21.80 18.30 37.58
N ALA A 99 -21.80 17.00 37.89
CA ALA A 99 -22.99 16.34 38.43
C ALA A 99 -23.25 16.91 39.83
N SER A 100 -24.07 17.96 39.91
CA SER A 100 -24.68 18.38 41.18
C SER A 100 -25.73 17.32 41.55
N THR A 101 -25.52 16.66 42.68
CA THR A 101 -26.34 15.54 43.17
C THR A 101 -27.76 15.94 43.63
N ASN A 102 -28.27 17.11 43.25
CA ASN A 102 -29.52 17.63 43.80
C ASN A 102 -30.79 17.50 42.94
N ASP A 103 -30.73 16.95 41.73
CA ASP A 103 -31.93 16.87 40.88
C ASP A 103 -32.39 15.42 40.66
N PHE A 104 -32.96 14.83 41.72
CA PHE A 104 -33.75 13.59 41.63
C PHE A 104 -35.08 13.78 40.86
N LEU A 105 -35.37 14.96 40.32
CA LEU A 105 -36.59 15.24 39.57
C LEU A 105 -36.33 16.26 38.44
N GLY A 106 -36.33 15.77 37.20
CA GLY A 106 -36.79 16.52 36.02
C GLY A 106 -35.86 17.59 35.42
N TYR A 107 -35.38 17.30 34.21
CA TYR A 107 -34.87 18.25 33.21
C TYR A 107 -33.63 19.08 33.58
N SER A 108 -32.45 18.56 33.23
CA SER A 108 -31.21 19.33 33.21
C SER A 108 -31.28 20.43 32.14
N LYS A 109 -31.43 21.68 32.58
CA LYS A 109 -31.38 22.86 31.73
C LYS A 109 -29.93 23.15 31.36
N LEU A 110 -29.57 22.93 30.09
CA LEU A 110 -28.28 23.34 29.53
C LEU A 110 -28.21 24.87 29.51
N THR A 111 -27.34 25.46 30.33
CA THR A 111 -26.98 26.88 30.24
C THR A 111 -25.53 27.01 29.79
N MET A 112 -25.32 27.69 28.66
CA MET A 112 -24.01 28.15 28.17
C MET A 112 -23.61 29.43 28.91
N ASN A 113 -22.33 29.54 29.28
CA ASN A 113 -21.66 30.83 29.52
C ASN A 113 -21.16 31.39 28.20
#